data_AF-A0A953PG26-F1
#
_entry.id   AF-A0A953PG26-F1
#
_cell.length_a   1.000
_cell.length_b   1.000
_cell.length_c   1.000
_cell.angle_alpha   90.00
_cell.angle_beta   90.00
_cell.angle_gamma   90.00
#
_symmetry.space_group_name_H-M   'P 1'
#
loop_
_entity.id
_entity.type
_entity.pdbx_description
1 polymer ?
#
loop_
_entity_poly.entity_id
_entity_poly.type
_entity_poly.pdbx_seq_one_letter_code
_entity_poly.pdbx_strand_id
1 'polypeptide(L)'
;MRKLTEVEDAKALMTEAMGWSVVKWLSEKKRVRKTADLANATLDRLDQEIKAHWNDELKAAYSELGGKSDGAGGQQHKQSSQGIDSQVALLAKRVKDADDEAHRVRMDAEDTFDEAEKQLSTRLAREGCRKAIDSWDRHEQAIRKSEAVIGATKG
;
A
#
# COMPACT_ATOMS: atom_id res chain seq x y z
N MET A 1 12.75 -8.77 2.74
CA MET A 1 12.32 -8.12 1.48
C MET A 1 13.46 -7.88 0.49
N ARG A 2 13.34 -8.41 -0.74
CA ARG A 2 14.21 -8.09 -1.88
C ARG A 2 13.93 -6.68 -2.42
N LYS A 3 14.93 -6.02 -3.03
CA LYS A 3 14.68 -4.77 -3.76
C LYS A 3 13.85 -5.05 -5.01
N LEU A 4 12.83 -4.22 -5.26
CA LEU A 4 11.95 -4.33 -6.42
C LEU A 4 12.37 -3.26 -7.44
N THR A 5 12.90 -3.70 -8.58
CA THR A 5 13.42 -2.79 -9.61
C THR A 5 12.38 -1.77 -10.06
N GLU A 6 11.12 -2.19 -10.22
CA GLU A 6 10.02 -1.32 -10.64
C GLU A 6 9.76 -0.20 -9.63
N VAL A 7 9.93 -0.46 -8.32
CA VAL A 7 9.75 0.52 -7.26
C VAL A 7 10.93 1.48 -7.21
N GLU A 8 12.16 0.98 -7.36
CA GLU A 8 13.36 1.82 -7.40
C GLU A 8 13.36 2.74 -8.63
N ASP A 9 13.00 2.21 -9.80
CA ASP A 9 12.85 2.98 -11.05
C ASP A 9 11.76 4.07 -10.90
N ALA A 10 10.66 3.73 -10.22
CA ALA A 10 9.60 4.69 -9.94
C ALA A 10 10.04 5.79 -8.96
N LYS A 11 10.75 5.44 -7.90
CA LYS A 11 11.33 6.41 -6.95
C LYS A 11 12.33 7.33 -7.64
N ALA A 12 13.20 6.79 -8.50
CA ALA A 12 14.15 7.57 -9.27
C ALA A 12 13.42 8.54 -10.21
N LEU A 13 12.45 8.05 -10.99
CA LEU A 13 11.66 8.88 -11.90
C LEU A 13 10.90 9.99 -11.16
N MET A 14 10.21 9.67 -10.06
CA MET A 14 9.48 10.67 -9.27
C MET A 14 10.43 11.71 -8.65
N THR A 15 11.64 11.29 -8.27
CA THR A 15 12.68 12.19 -7.75
C THR A 15 13.14 13.16 -8.82
N GLU A 16 13.41 12.70 -10.03
CA GLU A 16 13.73 13.57 -11.17
C GLU A 16 12.56 14.50 -11.51
N ALA A 17 11.33 13.96 -11.50
CA ALA A 17 10.14 14.67 -11.91
C ALA A 17 9.79 15.84 -10.98
N MET A 18 10.22 15.79 -9.72
CA MET A 18 10.15 16.94 -8.81
C MET A 18 10.91 18.17 -9.33
N GLY A 19 11.95 18.00 -10.14
CA GLY A 19 12.75 19.07 -10.74
C GLY A 19 12.29 19.55 -12.12
N TRP A 20 11.25 18.94 -12.71
CA TRP A 20 10.85 19.24 -14.08
C TRP A 20 10.20 20.61 -14.25
N SER A 21 10.33 21.16 -15.46
CA SER A 21 9.55 22.30 -15.93
C SER A 21 8.12 21.89 -16.28
N VAL A 22 7.21 22.85 -16.37
CA VAL A 22 5.80 22.63 -16.78
C VAL A 22 5.71 21.89 -18.11
N VAL A 23 6.50 22.31 -19.10
CA VAL A 23 6.50 21.71 -20.44
C VAL A 23 6.92 20.24 -20.38
N LYS A 24 8.00 19.93 -19.65
CA LYS A 24 8.47 18.55 -19.50
C LYS A 24 7.47 17.70 -18.72
N TRP A 25 6.81 18.26 -17.71
CA TRP A 25 5.77 17.57 -16.97
C TRP A 25 4.60 17.17 -17.88
N LEU A 26 4.11 18.10 -18.70
CA LEU A 26 3.01 17.82 -19.63
C LEU A 26 3.36 16.76 -20.68
N SER A 27 4.61 16.70 -21.14
CA SER A 27 5.06 15.67 -22.09
C SER A 27 5.26 14.29 -21.45
N GLU A 28 5.75 14.25 -20.21
CA GLU A 28 6.18 13.00 -19.55
C GLU A 28 5.16 12.45 -18.54
N LYS A 29 4.05 13.15 -18.25
CA LYS A 29 3.06 12.70 -17.25
C LYS A 29 2.55 11.28 -17.47
N LYS A 30 2.41 10.85 -18.72
CA LYS A 30 1.99 9.47 -19.06
C LYS A 30 3.03 8.43 -18.62
N ARG A 31 4.32 8.76 -18.76
CA ARG A 31 5.43 7.91 -18.30
C ARG A 31 5.42 7.81 -16.78
N VAL A 32 5.25 8.95 -16.09
CA VAL A 32 5.13 9.00 -14.63
C VAL A 32 4.00 8.11 -14.13
N ARG A 33 2.79 8.24 -14.71
CA ARG A 33 1.63 7.42 -14.35
C ARG A 33 1.90 5.93 -14.58
N LYS A 34 2.37 5.54 -15.78
CA LYS A 34 2.66 4.15 -16.12
C LYS A 34 3.69 3.52 -15.17
N THR A 35 4.76 4.25 -14.85
CA THR A 35 5.80 3.76 -13.94
C THR A 35 5.26 3.63 -12.51
N ALA A 36 4.42 4.56 -12.05
CA ALA A 36 3.75 4.47 -10.75
C ALA A 36 2.81 3.26 -10.67
N ASP A 37 2.00 3.03 -11.71
CA ASP A 37 1.08 1.90 -11.78
C ASP A 37 1.85 0.56 -11.74
N LEU A 38 3.00 0.47 -12.40
CA LEU A 38 3.87 -0.71 -12.34
C LEU A 38 4.44 -0.94 -10.93
N ALA A 39 4.93 0.11 -10.27
CA ALA A 39 5.44 0.00 -8.90
C ALA A 39 4.33 -0.47 -7.93
N ASN A 40 3.13 0.10 -8.03
CA ASN A 40 1.97 -0.32 -7.25
C ASN A 40 1.63 -1.78 -7.50
N ALA A 41 1.52 -2.20 -8.76
CA ALA A 41 1.20 -3.58 -9.12
C ALA A 41 2.24 -4.58 -8.64
N THR A 42 3.53 -4.23 -8.68
CA THR A 42 4.61 -5.09 -8.18
C THR A 42 4.54 -5.26 -6.67
N LEU A 43 4.25 -4.17 -5.92
CA LEU A 43 4.07 -4.24 -4.48
C LEU A 43 2.82 -5.03 -4.10
N ASP A 44 1.69 -4.79 -4.77
CA ASP A 44 0.43 -5.52 -4.57
C ASP A 44 0.62 -7.03 -4.79
N ARG A 45 1.33 -7.42 -5.88
CA ARG A 45 1.65 -8.83 -6.14
C ARG A 45 2.52 -9.42 -5.04
N LEU A 46 3.58 -8.73 -4.62
CA LEU A 46 4.46 -9.23 -3.58
C LEU A 46 3.72 -9.39 -2.24
N ASP A 47 2.89 -8.42 -1.87
CA ASP A 47 2.09 -8.50 -0.64
C ASP A 47 1.14 -9.70 -0.67
N GLN A 48 0.44 -9.91 -1.80
CA GLN A 48 -0.41 -11.09 -2.01
C GLN A 48 0.38 -12.40 -1.92
N GLU A 49 1.57 -12.46 -2.53
CA GLU A 49 2.46 -13.63 -2.44
C GLU A 49 2.86 -13.91 -0.99
N ILE A 50 3.23 -12.91 -0.20
CA ILE A 50 3.58 -13.07 1.22
C ILE A 50 2.36 -13.54 2.02
N LYS A 51 1.20 -12.88 1.85
CA LYS A 51 -0.04 -13.23 2.55
C LYS A 51 -0.56 -14.62 2.20
N ALA A 52 -0.27 -15.13 0.99
CA ALA A 52 -0.60 -16.50 0.62
C ALA A 52 0.09 -17.55 1.52
N HIS A 53 1.29 -17.24 2.02
CA HIS A 53 2.06 -18.10 2.92
C HIS A 53 1.64 -18.02 4.40
N TRP A 54 0.67 -17.17 4.74
CA TRP A 54 0.14 -17.12 6.10
C TRP A 54 -0.61 -18.41 6.46
N ASN A 55 -0.54 -18.81 7.73
CA ASN A 55 -1.39 -19.88 8.25
C ASN A 55 -2.86 -19.43 8.30
N ASP A 56 -3.77 -20.39 8.43
CA ASP A 56 -5.22 -20.12 8.35
C ASP A 56 -5.70 -19.26 9.52
N GLU A 57 -5.09 -19.41 10.70
CA GLU A 57 -5.43 -18.63 11.88
C GLU A 57 -5.11 -17.14 11.70
N LEU A 58 -3.93 -16.81 11.17
CA LEU A 58 -3.52 -15.44 10.87
C LEU A 58 -4.38 -14.82 9.75
N LYS A 59 -4.71 -15.61 8.71
CA LYS A 59 -5.64 -15.19 7.64
C LYS A 59 -7.03 -14.87 8.21
N ALA A 60 -7.55 -15.72 9.10
CA ALA A 60 -8.83 -15.51 9.76
C ALA A 60 -8.78 -14.23 10.63
N ALA A 61 -7.77 -14.11 11.49
CA ALA A 61 -7.59 -12.94 12.37
C ALA A 61 -7.50 -11.63 11.58
N TYR A 62 -6.76 -11.61 10.48
CA TYR A 62 -6.64 -10.43 9.63
C TYR A 62 -7.96 -10.09 8.92
N SER A 63 -8.69 -11.10 8.43
CA SER A 63 -9.96 -10.90 7.72
C SER A 63 -11.06 -10.34 8.62
N GLU A 64 -11.09 -10.74 9.89
CA GLU A 64 -12.03 -10.21 10.88
C GLU A 64 -11.86 -8.70 11.12
N LEU A 65 -10.65 -8.17 10.92
CA LEU A 65 -10.37 -6.74 11.06
C LEU A 65 -10.92 -5.91 9.89
N GLY A 66 -11.14 -6.53 8.71
CA GLY A 66 -11.67 -5.88 7.52
C GLY A 66 -13.20 -5.65 7.54
N GLY A 67 -13.93 -6.36 8.40
CA GLY A 67 -15.41 -6.33 8.45
C GLY A 67 -16.04 -5.14 9.19
N LYS A 68 -15.33 -4.01 9.36
CA LYS A 68 -15.82 -2.86 10.16
C LYS A 68 -15.90 -1.52 9.43
N SER A 69 -15.93 -1.52 8.10
CA SER A 69 -16.12 -0.30 7.31
C SER A 69 -17.11 -0.55 6.18
N ASP A 70 -18.39 -0.29 6.48
CA ASP A 70 -19.39 0.45 5.69
C ASP A 70 -20.80 -0.12 5.90
N GLY A 71 -21.76 0.79 6.10
CA GLY A 71 -23.03 0.52 6.76
C GLY A 71 -24.05 -0.36 6.02
N ALA A 72 -25.04 -0.76 6.81
CA ALA A 72 -26.35 -1.29 6.42
C ALA A 72 -26.41 -2.70 5.78
N GLY A 73 -26.66 -3.69 6.65
CA GLY A 73 -27.51 -4.84 6.34
C GLY A 73 -26.79 -6.16 6.11
N GLY A 74 -27.17 -7.18 6.90
CA GLY A 74 -27.00 -8.58 6.49
C GLY A 74 -25.99 -9.40 7.28
N GLN A 75 -26.44 -9.88 8.44
CA GLN A 75 -26.28 -11.25 8.94
C GLN A 75 -24.89 -11.92 8.99
N GLN A 76 -24.54 -12.25 10.23
CA GLN A 76 -23.85 -13.48 10.66
C GLN A 76 -22.41 -13.69 10.19
N HIS A 77 -21.47 -13.14 10.97
CA HIS A 77 -20.28 -13.89 11.37
C HIS A 77 -19.95 -13.55 12.83
N LYS A 78 -20.82 -14.01 13.73
CA LYS A 78 -20.63 -13.91 15.19
C LYS A 78 -20.25 -15.29 15.70
N GLN A 79 -19.17 -15.87 15.16
CA GLN A 79 -18.77 -17.23 15.56
C GLN A 79 -17.27 -17.57 15.48
N SER A 80 -16.37 -16.64 15.15
CA SER A 80 -14.94 -16.96 14.99
C SER A 80 -13.99 -16.29 15.99
N SER A 81 -14.46 -15.34 16.82
CA SER A 81 -13.62 -14.73 17.87
C SER A 81 -13.38 -15.62 19.10
N GLN A 82 -14.01 -16.80 19.17
CA GLN A 82 -13.76 -17.81 20.20
C GLN A 82 -12.75 -18.83 19.66
N GLY A 83 -11.46 -18.52 19.75
CA GLY A 83 -10.41 -19.51 19.47
C GLY A 83 -9.14 -18.99 18.81
N ILE A 84 -9.13 -17.75 18.31
CA ILE A 84 -7.89 -17.14 17.79
C ILE A 84 -6.99 -16.78 18.96
N ASP A 85 -5.76 -17.24 18.91
CA ASP A 85 -4.74 -16.90 19.89
C ASP A 85 -4.53 -15.37 19.96
N SER A 86 -4.45 -14.86 21.19
CA SER A 86 -4.36 -13.41 21.43
C SER A 86 -3.09 -12.78 20.80
N GLN A 87 -2.00 -13.53 20.70
CA GLN A 87 -0.78 -13.08 20.04
C GLN A 87 -0.97 -13.04 18.53
N VAL A 88 -1.62 -14.05 17.92
CA VAL A 88 -1.96 -14.05 16.49
C VAL A 88 -2.87 -12.88 16.13
N ALA A 89 -3.88 -12.59 16.97
CA ALA A 89 -4.76 -11.44 16.78
C ALA A 89 -4.00 -10.10 16.83
N LEU A 90 -3.06 -9.94 17.77
CA LEU A 90 -2.21 -8.74 17.86
C LEU A 90 -1.28 -8.59 16.66
N LEU A 91 -0.72 -9.69 16.16
CA LEU A 91 0.14 -9.68 14.96
C LEU A 91 -0.68 -9.29 13.72
N ALA A 92 -1.86 -9.89 13.53
CA ALA A 92 -2.78 -9.55 12.45
C ALA A 92 -3.14 -8.05 12.46
N LYS A 93 -3.44 -7.51 13.65
CA LYS A 93 -3.74 -6.08 13.81
C LYS A 93 -2.58 -5.19 13.39
N ARG A 94 -1.36 -5.50 13.79
CA ARG A 94 -0.17 -4.70 13.42
C ARG A 94 0.09 -4.68 11.92
N VAL A 95 -0.19 -5.79 11.22
CA VAL A 95 -0.09 -5.84 9.76
C VAL A 95 -1.21 -5.01 9.14
N LYS A 96 -2.46 -5.19 9.58
CA LYS A 96 -3.60 -4.42 9.07
C LYS A 96 -3.44 -2.91 9.23
N ASP A 97 -2.98 -2.46 10.41
CA ASP A 97 -2.72 -1.04 10.67
C ASP A 97 -1.67 -0.47 9.70
N ALA A 98 -0.67 -1.28 9.31
CA ALA A 98 0.36 -0.87 8.35
C ALA A 98 -0.14 -0.87 6.90
N ASP A 99 -0.94 -1.86 6.52
CA ASP A 99 -1.57 -1.94 5.20
C ASP A 99 -2.55 -0.76 5.00
N ASP A 100 -3.33 -0.42 6.02
CA ASP A 100 -4.28 0.70 5.99
C ASP A 100 -3.55 2.05 5.91
N GLU A 101 -2.43 2.19 6.62
CA GLU A 101 -1.56 3.36 6.49
C GLU A 101 -0.98 3.47 5.07
N ALA A 102 -0.43 2.39 4.52
CA ALA A 102 0.11 2.37 3.17
C ALA A 102 -0.96 2.70 2.12
N HIS A 103 -2.15 2.13 2.26
CA HIS A 103 -3.30 2.41 1.39
C HIS A 103 -3.71 3.88 1.47
N ARG A 104 -3.85 4.43 2.68
CA ARG A 104 -4.22 5.84 2.88
C ARG A 104 -3.22 6.80 2.24
N VAL A 105 -1.92 6.57 2.43
CA VAL A 105 -0.87 7.44 1.85
C VAL A 105 -0.85 7.31 0.32
N ARG A 106 -1.10 6.12 -0.23
CA ARG A 106 -1.28 5.94 -1.67
C ARG A 106 -2.47 6.73 -2.20
N MET A 107 -3.63 6.64 -1.56
CA MET A 107 -4.82 7.39 -1.97
C MET A 107 -4.59 8.90 -1.90
N ASP A 108 -3.93 9.40 -0.85
CA ASP A 108 -3.55 10.82 -0.74
C ASP A 108 -2.61 11.27 -1.88
N ALA A 109 -1.70 10.40 -2.33
CA ALA A 109 -0.86 10.66 -3.50
C ALA A 109 -1.68 10.70 -4.80
N GLU A 110 -2.60 9.76 -4.99
CA GLU A 110 -3.51 9.70 -6.15
C GLU A 110 -4.41 10.95 -6.22
N ASP A 111 -5.05 11.31 -5.11
CA ASP A 111 -5.89 12.53 -5.00
C ASP A 111 -5.08 13.80 -5.30
N THR A 112 -3.83 13.86 -4.83
CA THR A 112 -2.94 15.00 -5.09
C THR A 112 -2.59 15.10 -6.58
N PHE A 113 -2.38 13.98 -7.28
CA PHE A 113 -2.16 13.98 -8.73
C PHE A 113 -3.41 14.36 -9.52
N ASP A 114 -4.58 13.86 -9.12
CA ASP A 114 -5.84 14.20 -9.75
C ASP A 114 -6.13 15.70 -9.62
N GLU A 115 -5.87 16.28 -8.45
CA GLU A 115 -6.00 17.71 -8.23
C GLU A 115 -4.95 18.51 -9.01
N ALA A 116 -3.72 18.00 -9.12
CA ALA A 116 -2.68 18.60 -9.94
C ALA A 116 -3.10 18.67 -11.42
N GLU A 117 -3.77 17.62 -11.94
CA GLU A 117 -4.27 17.61 -13.32
C GLU A 117 -5.43 18.58 -13.51
N LYS A 118 -6.41 18.60 -12.59
CA LYS A 118 -7.54 19.55 -12.62
C LYS A 118 -7.09 21.01 -12.62
N GLN A 119 -6.10 21.34 -11.79
CA GLN A 119 -5.58 22.71 -11.65
C GLN A 119 -4.44 23.03 -12.63
N LEU A 120 -3.97 22.06 -13.42
CA LEU A 120 -2.73 22.18 -14.21
C LEU A 120 -1.52 22.65 -13.36
N SER A 121 -1.46 22.20 -12.11
CA SER A 121 -0.53 22.68 -11.10
C SER A 121 0.71 21.80 -10.99
N THR A 122 1.84 22.29 -11.50
CA THR A 122 3.13 21.60 -11.31
C THR A 122 3.58 21.55 -9.86
N ARG A 123 3.15 22.49 -9.02
CA ARG A 123 3.45 22.46 -7.59
C ARG A 123 2.79 21.24 -6.94
N LEU A 124 1.50 21.01 -7.20
CA LEU A 124 0.78 19.84 -6.71
C LEU A 124 1.33 18.56 -7.33
N ALA A 125 1.73 18.60 -8.60
CA ALA A 125 2.33 17.43 -9.24
C ALA A 125 3.63 16.97 -8.55
N ARG A 126 4.49 17.92 -8.15
CA ARG A 126 5.71 17.64 -7.37
C ARG A 126 5.39 17.11 -5.97
N GLU A 127 4.32 17.62 -5.35
CA GLU A 127 3.82 17.10 -4.09
C GLU A 127 3.32 15.66 -4.24
N GLY A 128 2.57 15.37 -5.31
CA GLY A 128 2.15 14.01 -5.69
C GLY A 128 3.34 13.07 -5.85
N CYS A 129 4.44 13.50 -6.50
CA CYS A 129 5.67 12.71 -6.60
C CYS A 129 6.23 12.34 -5.22
N ARG A 130 6.29 13.31 -4.29
CA ARG A 130 6.81 13.07 -2.94
C ARG A 130 5.93 12.11 -2.16
N LYS A 131 4.61 12.29 -2.24
CA LYS A 131 3.62 11.42 -1.60
C LYS A 131 3.64 10.01 -2.18
N ALA A 132 3.82 9.86 -3.48
CA ALA A 132 3.95 8.56 -4.13
C ALA A 132 5.18 7.79 -3.62
N ILE A 133 6.34 8.46 -3.51
CA ILE A 133 7.54 7.87 -2.92
C ILE A 133 7.29 7.39 -1.49
N ASP A 134 6.70 8.25 -0.64
CA ASP A 134 6.35 7.87 0.74
C ASP A 134 5.37 6.69 0.77
N SER A 135 4.37 6.67 -0.13
CA SER A 135 3.42 5.56 -0.24
C SER A 135 4.09 4.22 -0.53
N TRP A 136 5.09 4.20 -1.42
CA TRP A 136 5.86 2.99 -1.72
C TRP A 136 6.72 2.56 -0.55
N ASP A 137 7.37 3.51 0.14
CA ASP A 137 8.16 3.21 1.34
C ASP A 137 7.29 2.64 2.47
N ARG A 138 6.06 3.15 2.65
CA ARG A 138 5.07 2.61 3.60
C ARG A 138 4.59 1.22 3.21
N HIS A 139 4.31 1.00 1.93
CA HIS A 139 3.88 -0.31 1.44
C HIS A 139 4.98 -1.36 1.61
N GLU A 140 6.24 -1.03 1.29
CA GLU A 140 7.37 -1.92 1.57
C GLU A 140 7.51 -2.22 3.08
N GLN A 141 7.28 -1.24 3.95
CA GLN A 141 7.28 -1.46 5.41
C GLN A 141 6.13 -2.38 5.85
N ALA A 142 4.95 -2.26 5.25
CA ALA A 142 3.81 -3.12 5.51
C ALA A 142 4.12 -4.58 5.09
N ILE A 143 4.70 -4.77 3.91
CA ILE A 143 5.17 -6.09 3.44
C ILE A 143 6.21 -6.68 4.38
N ARG A 144 7.19 -5.88 4.87
CA ARG A 144 8.18 -6.38 5.86
C ARG A 144 7.52 -6.85 7.15
N LYS A 145 6.46 -6.17 7.62
CA LYS A 145 5.68 -6.63 8.78
C LYS A 145 4.93 -7.93 8.47
N SER A 146 4.33 -8.03 7.28
CA SER A 146 3.67 -9.23 6.76
C SER A 146 4.62 -10.43 6.64
N GLU A 147 5.87 -10.20 6.22
CA GLU A 147 6.93 -11.24 6.20
C GLU A 147 7.30 -11.68 7.63
N ALA A 148 7.45 -10.74 8.56
CA ALA A 148 7.88 -11.02 9.93
C ALA A 148 6.88 -11.90 10.71
N VAL A 149 5.58 -11.74 10.46
CA VAL A 149 4.55 -12.55 11.13
C VAL A 149 4.59 -14.02 10.71
N ILE A 150 5.07 -14.33 9.50
CA ILE A 150 5.27 -15.73 9.04
C ILE A 150 6.33 -16.43 9.89
N GLY A 151 7.39 -15.72 10.31
CA GLY A 151 8.39 -16.27 11.21
C GLY A 151 7.88 -16.43 12.64
N ALA A 152 7.06 -15.48 13.10
CA ALA A 152 6.54 -15.44 14.47
C ALA A 152 5.45 -16.48 14.76
N THR A 153 4.77 -17.01 13.73
CA THR A 153 3.71 -18.03 13.87
C THR A 153 4.16 -19.46 13.56
N LYS A 154 5.44 -19.66 13.25
CA LYS A 154 6.07 -20.98 13.00
C LYS A 154 6.78 -21.57 14.23
N GLY A 155 6.91 -20.81 15.31
CA GLY A 155 7.51 -21.24 16.58
C GLY A 155 6.43 -21.54 17.60
#